data_AF-A0AAU2N7Y6-F1
#
_entry.id   AF-A0AAU2N7Y6-F1
#
_cell.length_a   1.000
_cell.length_b   1.000
_cell.length_c   1.000
_cell.angle_alpha   90.00
_cell.angle_beta   90.00
_cell.angle_gamma   90.00
#
_symmetry.space_group_name_H-M   'P 1'
#
loop_
_entity.id
_entity.type
_entity.pdbx_description
1 polymer ?
#
loop_
_entity_poly.entity_id
_entity_poly.type
_entity_poly.pdbx_seq_one_letter_code
_entity_poly.pdbx_strand_id
1 'polypeptide(L)'
;MTEAAEPTAPVTFLAAAAALETINQAVKDAQQASTSTSAAAPAAGPHPALAALLMLREVREQLVGWETGLIENARGQGASWADLAGPLGVASRQAAERRYLRRRPGKAGSTSEERVQATRDTRAADRSVDTWARDNAADLRRLAGQITALAGLPADAEGAIDDLNQALAHNDTARLVRPLADTRPHLRPEDAELAERIDALTRHTDQLRRHTHDQRST
;
A
#
# COMPACT_ATOMS: atom_id res chain seq x y z
N MET A 1 -9.20 -26.67 -1.05
CA MET A 1 -9.50 -26.24 -2.44
C MET A 1 -10.19 -24.90 -2.31
N THR A 2 -9.47 -23.82 -2.57
CA THR A 2 -10.01 -22.46 -2.44
C THR A 2 -10.53 -22.05 -3.81
N GLU A 3 -11.84 -21.97 -3.93
CA GLU A 3 -12.54 -21.53 -5.13
C GLU A 3 -12.17 -20.07 -5.40
N ALA A 4 -11.41 -19.84 -6.47
CA ALA A 4 -11.11 -18.49 -6.93
C ALA A 4 -12.42 -17.90 -7.48
N ALA A 5 -12.94 -16.87 -6.82
CA ALA A 5 -14.09 -16.12 -7.29
C ALA A 5 -13.83 -15.63 -8.72
N GLU A 6 -14.69 -16.03 -9.66
CA GLU A 6 -14.62 -15.59 -11.04
C GLU A 6 -14.69 -14.05 -11.11
N PRO A 7 -13.89 -13.39 -11.98
CA PRO A 7 -13.98 -11.95 -12.16
C PRO A 7 -15.38 -11.62 -12.69
N THR A 8 -16.16 -10.86 -11.90
CA THR A 8 -17.46 -10.33 -12.31
C THR A 8 -17.32 -9.67 -13.67
N ALA A 9 -18.06 -10.17 -14.67
CA ALA A 9 -18.00 -9.65 -16.02
C ALA A 9 -18.27 -8.12 -16.01
N PRO A 10 -17.50 -7.32 -16.78
CA PRO A 10 -17.70 -5.88 -16.80
C PRO A 10 -19.11 -5.54 -17.28
N VAL A 11 -19.85 -4.77 -16.49
CA VAL A 11 -21.18 -4.26 -16.86
C VAL A 11 -21.04 -3.42 -18.13
N THR A 12 -21.84 -3.71 -19.15
CA THR A 12 -21.78 -2.96 -20.41
C THR A 12 -22.23 -1.51 -20.19
N PHE A 13 -21.73 -0.57 -21.00
CA PHE A 13 -22.12 0.84 -20.95
C PHE A 13 -23.65 1.03 -20.97
N LEU A 14 -24.35 0.32 -21.87
CA LEU A 14 -25.80 0.42 -22.01
C LEU A 14 -26.54 -0.09 -20.76
N ALA A 15 -26.06 -1.17 -20.14
CA ALA A 15 -26.65 -1.69 -18.90
C ALA A 15 -26.43 -0.72 -17.73
N ALA A 16 -25.23 -0.15 -17.60
CA ALA A 16 -24.92 0.85 -16.57
C ALA A 16 -25.77 2.13 -16.74
N ALA A 17 -25.93 2.61 -17.99
CA ALA A 17 -26.75 3.78 -18.28
C ALA A 17 -28.23 3.56 -17.93
N ALA A 18 -28.82 2.43 -18.32
CA ALA A 18 -30.21 2.10 -18.01
C ALA A 18 -30.45 1.94 -16.49
N ALA A 19 -29.50 1.34 -15.77
CA ALA A 19 -29.57 1.21 -14.32
C ALA A 19 -29.50 2.58 -13.62
N LEU A 20 -28.60 3.48 -14.07
CA LEU A 20 -28.50 4.83 -13.53
C LEU A 20 -29.79 5.65 -13.76
N GLU A 21 -30.44 5.50 -14.92
CA GLU A 21 -31.72 6.14 -15.19
C GLU A 21 -32.83 5.65 -14.26
N THR A 22 -32.90 4.33 -14.05
CA THR A 22 -33.85 3.70 -13.13
C THR A 22 -33.65 4.17 -11.69
N ILE A 23 -32.40 4.23 -11.21
CA ILE A 23 -32.06 4.73 -9.88
C ILE A 23 -32.46 6.21 -9.74
N ASN A 24 -32.18 7.04 -10.75
CA ASN A 24 -32.55 8.45 -10.74
C ASN A 24 -34.06 8.66 -10.67
N GLN A 25 -34.85 7.85 -11.39
CA GLN A 25 -36.31 7.91 -11.32
C GLN A 25 -36.82 7.49 -9.94
N ALA A 26 -36.33 6.37 -9.39
CA ALA A 26 -36.72 5.91 -8.06
C ALA A 26 -36.41 6.94 -6.95
N VAL A 27 -35.27 7.63 -7.05
CA VAL A 27 -34.89 8.71 -6.11
C VAL A 27 -35.85 9.89 -6.22
N LYS A 28 -36.24 10.30 -7.43
CA LYS A 28 -37.20 11.38 -7.64
C LYS A 28 -38.58 11.04 -7.07
N ASP A 29 -39.05 9.82 -7.31
CA ASP A 29 -40.35 9.35 -6.81
C ASP A 29 -40.37 9.32 -5.27
N ALA A 30 -39.28 8.87 -4.63
CA ALA A 30 -39.14 8.88 -3.18
C ALA A 30 -39.12 10.31 -2.58
N GLN A 31 -38.47 11.26 -3.26
CA GLN A 31 -38.47 12.67 -2.84
C GLN A 31 -39.87 13.29 -2.95
N GLN A 32 -40.60 13.01 -4.04
CA GLN A 32 -41.97 13.48 -4.25
C GLN A 32 -42.93 12.92 -3.20
N ALA A 33 -42.87 11.61 -2.93
CA ALA A 33 -43.68 10.95 -1.91
C ALA A 33 -43.45 11.52 -0.49
N SER A 34 -42.20 11.91 -0.19
CA SER A 34 -41.81 12.55 1.07
C SER A 34 -42.36 13.97 1.20
N THR A 35 -42.43 14.73 0.10
CA THR A 35 -43.04 16.07 0.10
C THR A 35 -44.56 16.07 0.18
N SER A 36 -45.22 14.99 -0.26
CA SER A 36 -46.68 14.82 -0.17
C SER A 36 -47.17 14.19 1.13
N THR A 37 -46.29 13.59 1.93
CA THR A 37 -46.64 12.92 3.19
C THR A 37 -46.17 13.74 4.39
N SER A 38 -46.97 14.70 4.83
CA SER A 38 -46.83 15.25 6.19
C SER A 38 -47.54 14.31 7.17
N ALA A 39 -46.77 13.80 8.14
CA ALA A 39 -47.20 12.99 9.29
C ALA A 39 -47.46 11.48 9.05
N ALA A 40 -46.46 10.66 9.41
CA ALA A 40 -46.56 9.59 10.42
C ALA A 40 -45.20 8.87 10.49
N ALA A 41 -44.47 9.02 11.60
CA ALA A 41 -43.26 8.25 11.84
C ALA A 41 -43.63 6.77 12.03
N PRO A 42 -43.10 5.82 11.23
CA PRO A 42 -43.34 4.43 11.50
C PRO A 42 -42.56 4.02 12.75
N ALA A 43 -43.27 3.39 13.68
CA ALA A 43 -42.75 2.73 14.87
C ALA A 43 -41.98 1.46 14.50
N ALA A 44 -40.86 1.60 13.79
CA ALA A 44 -39.96 0.51 13.47
C ALA A 44 -38.61 0.81 14.13
N GLY A 45 -38.17 -0.06 15.03
CA GLY A 45 -36.89 0.07 15.75
C GLY A 45 -35.67 0.18 14.82
N PRO A 46 -34.43 0.16 15.32
CA PRO A 46 -33.24 0.54 14.53
C PRO A 46 -32.94 -0.34 13.29
N HIS A 47 -33.53 -1.55 13.20
CA HIS A 47 -33.19 -2.55 12.19
C HIS A 47 -33.43 -2.11 10.73
N PRO A 48 -34.58 -1.52 10.34
CA PRO A 48 -34.79 -1.09 8.95
C PRO A 48 -33.88 0.06 8.51
N ALA A 49 -33.52 0.95 9.44
CA ALA A 49 -32.57 2.04 9.15
C ALA A 49 -31.15 1.50 8.91
N LEU A 50 -30.71 0.51 9.70
CA LEU A 50 -29.43 -0.15 9.50
C LEU A 50 -29.40 -0.94 8.18
N ALA A 51 -30.48 -1.64 7.83
CA ALA A 51 -30.60 -2.34 6.55
C ALA A 51 -30.52 -1.37 5.36
N ALA A 52 -31.18 -0.20 5.46
CA ALA A 52 -31.11 0.84 4.44
C ALA A 52 -29.69 1.43 4.29
N LEU A 53 -28.95 1.58 5.39
CA LEU A 53 -27.56 2.06 5.36
C LEU A 53 -26.60 1.04 4.70
N LEU A 54 -26.79 -0.25 4.96
CA LEU A 54 -26.02 -1.31 4.29
C LEU A 54 -26.29 -1.34 2.79
N MET A 55 -27.56 -1.32 2.39
CA MET A 55 -27.96 -1.27 0.98
C MET A 55 -27.41 -0.03 0.28
N LEU A 56 -27.46 1.13 0.94
CA LEU A 56 -26.89 2.37 0.42
C LEU A 56 -25.37 2.30 0.23
N ARG A 57 -24.65 1.63 1.14
CA ARG A 57 -23.21 1.41 0.99
C ARG A 57 -22.92 0.53 -0.23
N GLU A 58 -23.62 -0.59 -0.35
CA GLU A 58 -23.44 -1.54 -1.45
C GLU A 58 -23.71 -0.91 -2.82
N VAL A 59 -24.80 -0.15 -2.93
CA VAL A 59 -25.12 0.61 -4.15
C VAL A 59 -24.02 1.64 -4.46
N ARG A 60 -23.51 2.37 -3.47
CA ARG A 60 -22.40 3.33 -3.70
C ARG A 60 -21.14 2.62 -4.19
N GLU A 61 -20.80 1.47 -3.63
CA GLU A 61 -19.63 0.69 -4.04
C GLU A 61 -19.76 0.22 -5.49
N GLN A 62 -20.94 -0.29 -5.89
CA GLN A 62 -21.24 -0.67 -7.28
C GLN A 62 -21.15 0.52 -8.24
N LEU A 63 -21.76 1.66 -7.89
CA LEU A 63 -21.76 2.88 -8.71
C LEU A 63 -20.35 3.47 -8.88
N VAL A 64 -19.52 3.40 -7.84
CA VAL A 64 -18.10 3.81 -7.93
C VAL A 64 -17.35 2.95 -8.94
N GLY A 65 -17.65 1.65 -9.02
CA GLY A 65 -17.07 0.74 -10.01
C GLY A 65 -17.42 1.08 -11.46
N TRP A 66 -18.59 1.67 -11.71
CA TRP A 66 -19.04 2.02 -13.07
C TRP A 66 -18.39 3.30 -13.61
N GLU A 67 -17.96 4.22 -12.73
CA GLU A 67 -17.41 5.51 -13.15
C GLU A 67 -16.20 5.38 -14.09
N THR A 68 -15.27 4.49 -13.78
CA THR A 68 -14.08 4.22 -14.62
C THR A 68 -14.49 3.71 -16.00
N GLY A 69 -15.43 2.76 -16.07
CA GLY A 69 -15.92 2.22 -17.34
C GLY A 69 -16.68 3.24 -18.19
N LEU A 70 -17.45 4.13 -17.56
CA LEU A 70 -18.14 5.24 -18.24
C LEU A 70 -17.14 6.27 -18.80
N ILE A 71 -16.09 6.59 -18.04
CA ILE A 71 -15.00 7.48 -18.50
C ILE A 71 -14.28 6.84 -19.70
N GLU A 72 -13.92 5.56 -19.62
CA GLU A 72 -13.23 4.84 -20.69
C GLU A 72 -14.06 4.74 -21.96
N ASN A 73 -15.37 4.49 -21.83
CA ASN A 73 -16.30 4.50 -22.96
C ASN A 73 -16.37 5.88 -23.62
N ALA A 74 -16.56 6.95 -22.84
CA ALA A 74 -16.61 8.31 -23.37
C ALA A 74 -15.29 8.71 -24.05
N ARG A 75 -14.14 8.34 -23.45
CA ARG A 75 -12.80 8.55 -24.03
C ARG A 75 -12.62 7.78 -25.34
N GLY A 76 -13.13 6.54 -25.42
CA GLY A 76 -13.12 5.72 -26.63
C GLY A 76 -13.94 6.33 -27.78
N GLN A 77 -14.99 7.09 -27.45
CA GLN A 77 -15.82 7.83 -28.40
C GLN A 77 -15.28 9.25 -28.71
N GLY A 78 -14.09 9.60 -28.20
CA GLY A 78 -13.39 10.85 -28.51
C GLY A 78 -13.61 12.01 -27.53
N ALA A 79 -14.33 11.82 -26.42
CA ALA A 79 -14.51 12.87 -25.41
C ALA A 79 -13.16 13.29 -24.81
N SER A 80 -12.88 14.60 -24.75
CA SER A 80 -11.68 15.12 -24.11
C SER A 80 -11.84 15.16 -22.58
N TRP A 81 -10.73 15.27 -21.85
CA TRP A 81 -10.78 15.52 -20.40
C TRP A 81 -11.50 16.83 -20.02
N ALA A 82 -11.58 17.80 -20.95
CA ALA A 82 -12.36 19.02 -20.73
C ALA A 82 -13.86 18.72 -20.81
N ASP A 83 -14.28 17.90 -21.76
CA ASP A 83 -15.69 17.46 -21.90
C ASP A 83 -16.15 16.64 -20.70
N LEU A 84 -15.23 15.88 -20.08
CA LEU A 84 -15.50 15.09 -18.88
C LEU A 84 -15.54 15.90 -17.58
N ALA A 85 -15.03 17.14 -17.55
CA ALA A 85 -14.95 17.92 -16.32
C ALA A 85 -16.34 18.23 -15.74
N GLY A 86 -17.27 18.68 -16.60
CA GLY A 86 -18.66 18.95 -16.20
C GLY A 86 -19.36 17.71 -15.64
N PRO A 87 -19.45 16.60 -16.40
CA PRO A 87 -20.08 15.36 -15.93
C PRO A 87 -19.48 14.77 -14.65
N LEU A 88 -18.17 14.93 -14.43
CA LEU A 88 -17.50 14.45 -13.22
C LEU A 88 -17.61 15.40 -12.02
N GLY A 89 -18.26 16.56 -12.19
CA GLY A 89 -18.46 17.56 -11.15
C GLY A 89 -17.15 18.24 -10.72
N VAL A 90 -16.18 18.37 -11.62
CA VAL A 90 -14.87 18.98 -11.34
C VAL A 90 -14.64 20.23 -12.18
N ALA A 91 -13.93 21.19 -11.62
CA ALA A 91 -13.77 22.52 -12.23
C ALA A 91 -12.81 22.56 -13.43
N SER A 92 -12.00 21.51 -13.66
CA SER A 92 -10.98 21.55 -14.71
C SER A 92 -10.67 20.19 -15.32
N ARG A 93 -10.10 20.25 -16.52
CA ARG A 93 -9.52 19.12 -17.25
C ARG A 93 -8.57 18.29 -16.37
N GLN A 94 -7.65 18.96 -15.68
CA GLN A 94 -6.66 18.31 -14.82
C GLN A 94 -7.31 17.62 -13.63
N ALA A 95 -8.37 18.21 -13.07
CA ALA A 95 -9.10 17.60 -11.97
C ALA A 95 -9.86 16.33 -12.41
N ALA A 96 -10.39 16.32 -13.64
CA ALA A 96 -11.03 15.14 -14.24
C ALA A 96 -10.02 14.00 -14.44
N GLU A 97 -8.88 14.30 -15.07
CA GLU A 97 -7.80 13.34 -15.28
C GLU A 97 -7.29 12.76 -13.96
N ARG A 98 -6.99 13.63 -12.97
CA ARG A 98 -6.51 13.19 -11.66
C ARG A 98 -7.54 12.33 -10.91
N ARG A 99 -8.85 12.58 -11.09
CA ARG A 99 -9.92 11.77 -10.49
C ARG A 99 -9.96 10.38 -11.11
N TYR A 100 -9.88 10.27 -12.43
CA TYR A 100 -9.79 8.99 -13.13
C TYR A 100 -8.55 8.19 -12.72
N LEU A 101 -7.38 8.83 -12.69
CA LEU A 101 -6.12 8.16 -12.33
C LEU A 101 -6.13 7.61 -10.90
N ARG A 102 -6.81 8.26 -9.95
CA ARG A 102 -6.98 7.75 -8.58
C ARG A 102 -7.93 6.55 -8.46
N ARG A 103 -8.89 6.41 -9.39
CA ARG A 103 -9.97 5.41 -9.32
C ARG A 103 -9.71 4.18 -10.16
N ARG A 104 -8.64 4.17 -10.97
CA ARG A 104 -8.30 3.03 -11.82
C ARG A 104 -7.74 1.86 -10.97
N PRO A 105 -8.40 0.69 -10.94
CA PRO A 105 -7.81 -0.51 -10.34
C PRO A 105 -6.63 -0.97 -11.21
N GLY A 106 -5.43 -1.04 -10.66
CA GLY A 106 -4.19 -1.15 -11.43
C GLY A 106 -3.79 -2.57 -11.86
N LYS A 107 -3.31 -2.71 -13.11
CA LYS A 107 -2.02 -3.36 -13.50
C LYS A 107 -1.71 -3.04 -14.98
N ALA A 108 -0.48 -2.82 -15.46
CA ALA A 108 0.88 -2.93 -14.92
C ALA A 108 1.77 -1.75 -15.38
N GLY A 109 2.67 -1.26 -14.51
CA GLY A 109 3.80 -0.39 -14.90
C GLY A 109 3.88 1.00 -14.24
N SER A 110 3.97 1.03 -12.90
CA SER A 110 4.45 2.12 -12.03
C SER A 110 3.93 3.54 -12.32
N THR A 111 2.86 3.94 -11.64
CA THR A 111 2.47 5.36 -11.58
C THR A 111 3.40 6.15 -10.64
N SER A 112 3.42 7.48 -10.76
CA SER A 112 4.15 8.38 -9.84
C SER A 112 3.73 8.21 -8.39
N GLU A 113 2.47 7.85 -8.13
CA GLU A 113 1.94 7.61 -6.78
C GLU A 113 2.41 6.28 -6.21
N GLU A 114 2.50 5.22 -7.03
CA GLU A 114 3.14 3.96 -6.63
C GLU A 114 4.65 4.14 -6.38
N ARG A 115 5.36 4.98 -7.15
CA ARG A 115 6.75 5.33 -6.82
C ARG A 115 6.85 6.06 -5.48
N VAL A 116 5.93 6.98 -5.21
CA VAL A 116 5.87 7.69 -3.92
C VAL A 116 5.52 6.73 -2.79
N GLN A 117 4.58 5.80 -3.00
CA GLN A 117 4.17 4.83 -2.01
C GLN A 117 5.27 3.81 -1.75
N ALA A 118 5.89 3.24 -2.79
CA ALA A 118 7.08 2.39 -2.66
C ALA A 118 8.21 3.13 -1.93
N THR A 119 8.45 4.41 -2.23
CA THR A 119 9.44 5.21 -1.49
C THR A 119 9.03 5.41 -0.03
N ARG A 120 7.75 5.63 0.26
CA ARG A 120 7.23 5.76 1.63
C ARG A 120 7.33 4.44 2.39
N ASP A 121 7.06 3.32 1.73
CA ASP A 121 7.14 1.98 2.30
C ASP A 121 8.59 1.60 2.58
N THR A 122 9.52 1.86 1.65
CA THR A 122 10.96 1.74 1.88
C THR A 122 11.39 2.59 3.08
N ARG A 123 11.02 3.88 3.13
CA ARG A 123 11.34 4.75 4.29
C ARG A 123 10.69 4.28 5.58
N ALA A 124 9.52 3.68 5.53
CA ALA A 124 8.87 3.13 6.71
C ALA A 124 9.59 1.87 7.20
N ALA A 125 9.96 0.98 6.29
CA ALA A 125 10.75 -0.21 6.57
C ALA A 125 12.13 0.16 7.13
N ASP A 126 12.79 1.16 6.55
CA ASP A 126 14.07 1.70 7.05
C ASP A 126 13.91 2.26 8.47
N ARG A 127 12.83 3.02 8.75
CA ARG A 127 12.54 3.50 10.12
C ARG A 127 12.31 2.37 11.12
N SER A 128 11.68 1.28 10.71
CA SER A 128 11.50 0.09 11.56
C SER A 128 12.84 -0.56 11.89
N VAL A 129 13.73 -0.71 10.91
CA VAL A 129 15.09 -1.24 11.10
C VAL A 129 15.92 -0.31 11.97
N ASP A 130 15.86 0.99 11.74
CA ASP A 130 16.54 2.02 12.53
C ASP A 130 16.14 1.98 14.00
N THR A 131 14.83 1.88 14.28
CA THR A 131 14.30 1.80 15.65
C THR A 131 14.80 0.53 16.33
N TRP A 132 14.66 -0.61 15.66
CA TRP A 132 15.17 -1.89 16.15
C TRP A 132 16.68 -1.85 16.42
N ALA A 133 17.48 -1.25 15.53
CA ALA A 133 18.93 -1.15 15.70
C ALA A 133 19.31 -0.26 16.89
N ARG A 134 18.55 0.80 17.17
CA ARG A 134 18.75 1.62 18.38
C ARG A 134 18.43 0.84 19.65
N ASP A 135 17.36 0.04 19.64
CA ASP A 135 16.98 -0.80 20.78
C ASP A 135 17.99 -1.95 21.03
N ASN A 136 18.65 -2.43 19.97
CA ASN A 136 19.62 -3.54 20.02
C ASN A 136 21.09 -3.08 19.95
N ALA A 137 21.34 -1.82 20.34
CA ALA A 137 22.59 -1.16 20.03
C ALA A 137 23.84 -1.74 20.72
N ALA A 138 23.68 -2.28 21.92
CA ALA A 138 24.78 -2.93 22.64
C ALA A 138 25.21 -4.23 21.95
N ASP A 139 24.25 -5.03 21.49
CA ASP A 139 24.50 -6.30 20.82
C ASP A 139 25.17 -6.12 19.46
N LEU A 140 24.70 -5.14 18.68
CA LEU A 140 25.30 -4.80 17.40
C LEU A 140 26.77 -4.35 17.54
N ARG A 141 27.08 -3.51 18.54
CA ARG A 141 28.46 -3.09 18.81
C ARG A 141 29.34 -4.23 19.33
N ARG A 142 28.79 -5.10 20.17
CA ARG A 142 29.50 -6.28 20.67
C ARG A 142 29.86 -7.22 19.52
N LEU A 143 28.91 -7.51 18.63
CA LEU A 143 29.14 -8.36 17.47
C LEU A 143 30.19 -7.76 16.53
N ALA A 144 30.10 -6.45 16.27
CA ALA A 144 31.09 -5.74 15.46
C ALA A 144 32.50 -5.82 16.08
N GLY A 145 32.62 -5.58 17.39
CA GLY A 145 33.89 -5.70 18.11
C GLY A 145 34.50 -7.10 18.04
N GLN A 146 33.67 -8.16 18.15
CA GLN A 146 34.12 -9.54 18.00
C GLN A 146 34.70 -9.81 16.61
N ILE A 147 34.03 -9.33 15.55
CA ILE A 147 34.48 -9.50 14.16
C ILE A 147 35.78 -8.74 13.89
N THR A 148 35.90 -7.49 14.36
CA THR A 148 37.13 -6.69 14.19
C THR A 148 38.34 -7.25 14.94
N ALA A 149 38.11 -8.12 15.93
CA ALA A 149 39.16 -8.77 16.70
C ALA A 149 39.61 -10.12 16.10
N LEU A 150 38.95 -10.60 15.05
CA LEU A 150 39.33 -11.84 14.38
C LEU A 150 40.69 -11.68 13.68
N ALA A 151 41.60 -12.61 13.95
CA ALA A 151 42.88 -12.70 13.27
C ALA A 151 42.79 -13.69 12.10
N GLY A 152 43.43 -13.36 10.97
CA GLY A 152 43.52 -14.28 9.83
C GLY A 152 42.27 -14.32 8.93
N LEU A 153 41.55 -13.20 8.83
CA LEU A 153 40.57 -12.96 7.78
C LEU A 153 41.28 -12.92 6.40
N PRO A 154 40.59 -13.34 5.32
CA PRO A 154 41.15 -13.28 3.97
C PRO A 154 41.41 -11.82 3.54
N ALA A 155 42.39 -11.61 2.65
CA ALA A 155 42.80 -10.26 2.23
C ALA A 155 41.68 -9.47 1.52
N ASP A 156 40.70 -10.15 0.93
CA ASP A 156 39.53 -9.53 0.32
C ASP A 156 38.52 -8.99 1.36
N ALA A 157 38.69 -9.32 2.66
CA ALA A 157 37.86 -8.84 3.75
C ALA A 157 38.26 -7.44 4.26
N GLU A 158 39.45 -6.93 3.88
CA GLU A 158 39.98 -5.65 4.40
C GLU A 158 38.96 -4.51 4.22
N GLY A 159 38.34 -4.39 3.03
CA GLY A 159 37.32 -3.38 2.77
C GLY A 159 36.07 -3.52 3.64
N ALA A 160 35.60 -4.75 3.87
CA ALA A 160 34.42 -4.99 4.72
C ALA A 160 34.70 -4.68 6.21
N ILE A 161 35.94 -4.93 6.66
CA ILE A 161 36.39 -4.61 8.02
C ILE A 161 36.58 -3.09 8.19
N ASP A 162 37.10 -2.40 7.19
CA ASP A 162 37.22 -0.94 7.19
C ASP A 162 35.83 -0.26 7.24
N ASP A 163 34.87 -0.74 6.44
CA ASP A 163 33.48 -0.26 6.47
C ASP A 163 32.83 -0.50 7.85
N LEU A 164 33.10 -1.64 8.48
CA LEU A 164 32.62 -1.96 9.82
C LEU A 164 33.25 -1.06 10.90
N ASN A 165 34.56 -0.82 10.84
CA ASN A 165 35.27 0.10 11.72
C ASN A 165 34.77 1.54 11.56
N GLN A 166 34.53 1.97 10.31
CA GLN A 166 33.96 3.29 10.04
C GLN A 166 32.55 3.41 10.64
N ALA A 167 31.71 2.38 10.52
CA ALA A 167 30.38 2.39 11.12
C ALA A 167 30.42 2.40 12.66
N LEU A 168 31.37 1.71 13.29
CA LEU A 168 31.60 1.76 14.74
C LEU A 168 31.97 3.15 15.27
N ALA A 169 32.67 3.96 14.47
CA ALA A 169 33.03 5.32 14.82
C ALA A 169 31.83 6.30 14.82
N HIS A 170 30.68 5.90 14.26
CA HIS A 170 29.47 6.73 14.23
C HIS A 170 28.56 6.45 15.43
N ASN A 171 27.84 7.49 15.88
CA ASN A 171 26.87 7.37 16.98
C ASN A 171 25.60 6.59 16.57
N ASP A 172 25.27 6.57 15.28
CA ASP A 172 24.05 5.94 14.77
C ASP A 172 24.23 4.44 14.55
N THR A 173 23.70 3.64 15.48
CA THR A 173 23.82 2.17 15.48
C THR A 173 23.18 1.51 14.25
N ALA A 174 22.18 2.14 13.62
CA ALA A 174 21.56 1.59 12.41
C ALA A 174 22.58 1.39 11.27
N ARG A 175 23.66 2.17 11.27
CA ARG A 175 24.76 2.07 10.30
C ARG A 175 25.57 0.79 10.44
N LEU A 176 25.51 0.08 11.57
CA LEU A 176 26.22 -1.19 11.77
C LEU A 176 25.55 -2.36 11.05
N VAL A 177 24.25 -2.28 10.75
CA VAL A 177 23.47 -3.41 10.23
C VAL A 177 24.04 -3.94 8.90
N ARG A 178 24.36 -3.03 7.98
CA ARG A 178 24.86 -3.41 6.65
C ARG A 178 26.31 -3.90 6.68
N PRO A 179 27.28 -3.19 7.27
CA PRO A 179 28.65 -3.68 7.40
C PRO A 179 28.76 -5.03 8.13
N LEU A 180 27.92 -5.27 9.16
CA LEU A 180 27.86 -6.58 9.81
C LEU A 180 27.43 -7.68 8.84
N ALA A 181 26.39 -7.46 8.03
CA ALA A 181 25.96 -8.41 7.02
C ALA A 181 27.03 -8.63 5.94
N ASP A 182 27.72 -7.57 5.53
CA ASP A 182 28.75 -7.61 4.47
C ASP A 182 30.02 -8.36 4.91
N THR A 183 30.28 -8.51 6.22
CA THR A 183 31.39 -9.36 6.71
C THR A 183 31.11 -10.86 6.66
N ARG A 184 29.84 -11.27 6.50
CA ARG A 184 29.40 -12.67 6.53
C ARG A 184 30.14 -13.61 5.55
N PRO A 185 30.43 -13.22 4.29
CA PRO A 185 31.11 -14.08 3.33
C PRO A 185 32.59 -14.34 3.66
N HIS A 186 33.20 -13.50 4.51
CA HIS A 186 34.61 -13.55 4.87
C HIS A 186 34.89 -14.37 6.14
N LEU A 187 33.84 -14.77 6.87
CA LEU A 187 33.97 -15.60 8.07
C LEU A 187 34.31 -17.04 7.70
N ARG A 188 35.26 -17.61 8.43
CA ARG A 188 35.74 -18.97 8.21
C ARG A 188 34.86 -19.99 8.94
N PRO A 189 34.98 -21.29 8.64
CA PRO A 189 34.21 -22.32 9.35
C PRO A 189 34.46 -22.34 10.86
N GLU A 190 35.64 -21.92 11.32
CA GLU A 190 35.97 -21.76 12.74
C GLU A 190 35.19 -20.62 13.43
N ASP A 191 34.66 -19.66 12.66
CA ASP A 191 33.86 -18.53 13.13
C ASP A 191 32.34 -18.79 12.99
N ALA A 192 31.93 -20.06 12.89
CA ALA A 192 30.55 -20.46 12.60
C ALA A 192 29.51 -19.82 13.53
N GLU A 193 29.82 -19.64 14.81
CA GLU A 193 28.91 -19.01 15.76
C GLU A 193 28.66 -17.53 15.44
N LEU A 194 29.69 -16.79 14.99
CA LEU A 194 29.56 -15.40 14.56
C LEU A 194 28.77 -15.31 13.25
N ALA A 195 29.04 -16.23 12.33
CA ALA A 195 28.30 -16.37 11.08
C ALA A 195 26.80 -16.60 11.31
N GLU A 196 26.43 -17.51 12.22
CA GLU A 196 25.03 -17.78 12.57
C GLU A 196 24.34 -16.56 13.19
N ARG A 197 25.05 -15.80 14.04
CA ARG A 197 24.52 -14.56 14.64
C ARG A 197 24.26 -13.49 13.58
N ILE A 198 25.14 -13.33 12.59
CA ILE A 198 24.95 -12.42 11.45
C ILE A 198 23.78 -12.90 10.56
N ASP A 199 23.63 -14.21 10.36
CA ASP A 199 22.51 -14.76 9.58
C ASP A 199 21.17 -14.55 10.29
N ALA A 200 21.14 -14.67 11.63
CA ALA A 200 19.97 -14.36 12.44
C ALA A 200 19.61 -12.86 12.40
N LEU A 201 20.61 -11.99 12.53
CA LEU A 201 20.49 -10.54 12.36
C LEU A 201 19.86 -10.18 11.01
N THR A 202 20.44 -10.69 9.92
CA THR A 202 20.00 -10.40 8.55
C THR A 202 18.55 -10.85 8.34
N ARG A 203 18.22 -12.08 8.73
CA ARG A 203 16.85 -12.60 8.65
C ARG A 203 15.85 -11.75 9.43
N HIS A 204 16.23 -11.27 10.62
CA HIS A 204 15.36 -10.44 11.44
C HIS A 204 15.09 -9.07 10.80
N THR A 205 16.13 -8.42 10.27
CA THR A 205 15.96 -7.14 9.57
C THR A 205 15.10 -7.27 8.31
N ASP A 206 15.21 -8.39 7.59
CA ASP A 206 14.37 -8.67 6.43
C ASP A 206 12.91 -8.98 6.83
N GLN A 207 12.69 -9.65 7.96
CA GLN A 207 11.35 -9.84 8.52
C GLN A 207 10.70 -8.50 8.91
N LEU A 208 11.45 -7.58 9.54
CA LEU A 208 10.95 -6.25 9.89
C LEU A 208 10.54 -5.45 8.64
N ARG A 209 11.34 -5.53 7.57
CA ARG A 209 11.01 -4.89 6.28
C ARG A 209 9.74 -5.48 5.66
N ARG A 210 9.61 -6.81 5.63
CA ARG A 210 8.41 -7.50 5.10
C ARG A 210 7.16 -7.19 5.91
N HIS A 211 7.23 -7.29 7.24
CA HIS A 211 6.08 -7.01 8.11
C HIS A 211 5.59 -5.57 7.98
N THR A 212 6.50 -4.60 7.79
CA THR A 212 6.14 -3.20 7.55
C THR A 212 5.44 -3.00 6.19
N HIS A 213 5.74 -3.84 5.21
CA HIS A 213 5.10 -3.87 3.90
C HIS A 213 3.71 -4.54 3.94
N ASP A 214 3.60 -5.66 4.68
CA ASP A 214 2.36 -6.44 4.81
C ASP A 214 1.29 -5.66 5.61
N GLN A 215 1.66 -5.02 6.72
CA GLN A 215 0.72 -4.19 7.53
C GLN A 215 0.10 -3.02 6.78
N ARG A 216 0.69 -2.57 5.67
CA ARG A 216 0.16 -1.48 4.84
C ARG A 216 -0.59 -1.95 3.61
N SER A 217 -0.54 -3.26 3.34
CA SER A 217 -1.25 -3.90 2.24
C SER A 217 -2.63 -4.42 2.65
N THR A 218 -2.94 -4.44 3.95
CA THR A 218 -4.24 -4.77 4.56
C THR A 218 -5.05 -3.51 4.87
#